data_AF-A0A6S8G006-F1
#
_entry.id   AF-A0A6S8G006-F1
#
_cell.length_a   1.000
_cell.length_b   1.000
_cell.length_c   1.000
_cell.angle_alpha   90.00
_cell.angle_beta   90.00
_cell.angle_gamma   90.00
#
_symmetry.space_group_name_H-M   'P 1'
#
loop_
_entity.id
_entity.type
_entity.pdbx_description
1 polymer ?
#
loop_
_entity_poly.entity_id
_entity_poly.type
_entity_poly.pdbx_seq_one_letter_code
_entity_poly.pdbx_strand_id
1 'polypeptide(L)'
;MDCCLCLLTTVYWLTVISSCFAVLGTGTFQRMHAYGKLRVVADQTRADVRPVGPEEKVSLLRQVNKLVLFVEKMTVPKKWFTHFYVVANFWNGLFVVSTFLSYASYTDDQNDKYITIFSLVRILSSPFLGGYCTDITPITLHDVSSKPLPPLVDLFDVLFPLLQVQIHVAFRLYECLYVSKSSLNGRMHIFGYLIGLSFYLAVPWTIVVDTFLWRESEEALATGYGTNEKRSFYFYDICTYLASLCVFVYASHQQKKAHKILAELRAEQNCQRDIKRLYKIPFGGWFEQLSCPHYLFEIIIYLQLILVTGPKLNCVLLVMFVFLNLTVTATKTHRWYQAKFKEYPPERKAVIPYIL
;
A
#
# COMPACT_ATOMS: atom_id res chain seq x y z
N MET A 1 -18.82 3.00 -18.86
CA MET A 1 -18.01 3.79 -17.89
C MET A 1 -17.20 2.86 -17.00
N ASP A 2 -17.75 1.71 -16.69
CA ASP A 2 -17.30 0.71 -15.72
C ASP A 2 -15.99 0.01 -16.14
N CYS A 3 -15.85 -0.38 -17.42
CA CYS A 3 -14.58 -0.89 -17.96
C CYS A 3 -13.42 0.12 -17.92
N CYS A 4 -13.70 1.43 -18.05
CA CYS A 4 -12.65 2.46 -18.03
C CYS A 4 -12.04 2.62 -16.63
N LEU A 5 -12.85 2.55 -15.57
CA LEU A 5 -12.38 2.67 -14.19
C LEU A 5 -11.54 1.45 -13.77
N CYS A 6 -11.94 0.24 -14.21
CA CYS A 6 -11.12 -0.96 -14.04
C CYS A 6 -9.75 -0.79 -14.70
N LEU A 7 -9.76 -0.41 -15.98
CA LEU A 7 -8.55 -0.26 -16.78
C LEU A 7 -7.62 0.80 -16.20
N LEU A 8 -8.15 1.95 -15.77
CA LEU A 8 -7.37 3.00 -15.11
C LEU A 8 -6.72 2.49 -13.82
N THR A 9 -7.45 1.69 -13.03
CA THR A 9 -6.93 1.09 -11.79
C THR A 9 -5.83 0.07 -12.11
N THR A 10 -6.02 -0.76 -13.14
CA THR A 10 -5.02 -1.73 -13.60
C THR A 10 -3.77 -1.03 -14.10
N VAL A 11 -3.93 -0.02 -14.96
CA VAL A 11 -2.84 0.79 -15.51
C VAL A 11 -2.07 1.45 -14.37
N TYR A 12 -2.76 2.05 -13.40
CA TYR A 12 -2.13 2.63 -12.21
C TYR A 12 -1.21 1.62 -11.50
N TRP A 13 -1.73 0.43 -11.16
CA TRP A 13 -0.94 -0.57 -10.45
C TRP A 13 0.24 -1.08 -11.27
N LEU A 14 0.06 -1.34 -12.57
CA LEU A 14 1.13 -1.75 -13.47
C LEU A 14 2.21 -0.67 -13.59
N THR A 15 1.83 0.61 -13.71
CA THR A 15 2.75 1.74 -13.75
C THR A 15 3.55 1.85 -12.45
N VAL A 16 2.89 1.72 -11.30
CA VAL A 16 3.55 1.81 -9.99
C VAL A 16 4.51 0.64 -9.77
N ILE A 17 4.11 -0.60 -10.08
CA ILE A 17 4.96 -1.79 -9.98
C ILE A 17 6.16 -1.68 -10.93
N SER A 18 5.92 -1.31 -12.19
CA SER A 18 6.99 -1.11 -13.19
C SER A 18 7.98 -0.03 -12.74
N SER A 19 7.47 1.09 -12.21
CA SER A 19 8.30 2.16 -11.66
C SER A 19 9.17 1.64 -10.50
N CYS A 20 8.62 0.81 -9.61
CA CYS A 20 9.40 0.17 -8.57
C CYS A 20 10.51 -0.72 -9.14
N PHE A 21 10.23 -1.56 -10.15
CA PHE A 21 11.26 -2.38 -10.79
C PHE A 21 12.34 -1.56 -11.51
N ALA A 22 11.96 -0.52 -12.24
CA ALA A 22 12.91 0.39 -12.90
C ALA A 22 13.83 1.07 -11.87
N VAL A 23 13.26 1.45 -10.72
CA VAL A 23 13.99 2.02 -9.60
C VAL A 23 14.90 0.99 -8.92
N LEU A 24 14.53 -0.29 -8.88
CA LEU A 24 15.37 -1.35 -8.31
C LEU A 24 16.50 -1.81 -9.23
N GLY A 25 16.26 -1.79 -10.55
CA GLY A 25 17.25 -2.14 -11.57
C GLY A 25 18.32 -1.07 -11.77
N THR A 26 18.03 0.18 -11.44
CA THR A 26 19.03 1.26 -11.47
C THR A 26 19.80 1.30 -10.14
N GLY A 27 21.11 1.00 -10.17
CA GLY A 27 21.98 1.04 -8.98
C GLY A 27 21.99 2.38 -8.22
N THR A 28 21.47 3.44 -8.85
CA THR A 28 21.27 4.78 -8.29
C THR A 28 20.30 4.81 -7.12
N PHE A 29 19.19 4.04 -7.12
CA PHE A 29 18.23 4.08 -6.01
C PHE A 29 18.61 3.17 -4.83
N GLN A 30 19.45 2.15 -5.07
CA GLN A 30 20.10 1.41 -3.99
C GLN A 30 20.94 2.35 -3.10
N ARG A 31 21.52 3.40 -3.69
CA ARG A 31 22.18 4.48 -2.94
C ARG A 31 21.15 5.40 -2.28
N MET A 32 20.11 5.85 -3.00
CA MET A 32 19.05 6.77 -2.50
C MET A 32 18.33 6.31 -1.22
N HIS A 33 17.88 5.05 -1.15
CA HIS A 33 17.17 4.55 0.04
C HIS A 33 18.11 4.26 1.24
N ALA A 34 19.42 4.26 0.98
CA ALA A 34 20.47 4.03 1.94
C ALA A 34 21.15 5.34 2.40
N TYR A 35 20.67 6.51 1.99
CA TYR A 35 21.28 7.81 2.32
C TYR A 35 21.31 8.15 3.82
N GLY A 36 20.59 7.41 4.67
CA GLY A 36 20.74 7.49 6.14
C GLY A 36 21.77 6.52 6.73
N LYS A 37 22.16 5.47 6.00
CA LYS A 37 22.93 4.32 6.51
C LYS A 37 24.27 4.07 5.80
N LEU A 38 24.41 4.46 4.52
CA LEU A 38 25.62 4.28 3.70
C LEU A 38 26.51 5.52 3.59
N ARG A 39 26.13 6.66 4.19
CA ARG A 39 26.96 7.88 4.20
C ARG A 39 28.35 7.65 4.81
N VAL A 40 28.51 6.58 5.61
CA VAL A 40 29.78 6.17 6.21
C VAL A 40 30.70 5.41 5.24
N VAL A 41 30.17 4.80 4.18
CA VAL A 41 30.94 3.95 3.24
C VAL A 41 31.39 4.72 2.01
N ALA A 42 30.61 5.70 1.54
CA ALA A 42 30.92 6.48 0.34
C ALA A 42 32.14 7.42 0.50
N ASP A 43 32.51 7.79 1.73
CA ASP A 43 33.69 8.62 1.99
C ASP A 43 35.02 7.85 1.84
N GLN A 44 34.99 6.51 1.76
CA GLN A 44 36.21 5.69 1.61
C GLN A 44 36.61 5.39 0.16
N THR A 45 35.70 5.54 -0.82
CA THR A 45 35.93 5.12 -2.21
C THR A 45 36.23 6.29 -3.17
N ARG A 46 36.40 7.50 -2.65
CA ARG A 46 36.58 8.72 -3.47
C ARG A 46 38.02 9.03 -3.87
N ALA A 47 38.96 8.16 -3.51
CA ALA A 47 40.33 8.23 -4.02
C ALA A 47 40.45 7.27 -5.21
N ASP A 48 40.88 7.82 -6.35
CA ASP A 48 41.42 7.10 -7.50
C ASP A 48 40.44 6.73 -8.64
N VAL A 49 40.04 7.74 -9.42
CA VAL A 49 39.71 7.56 -10.85
C VAL A 49 40.22 8.78 -11.63
N ARG A 50 41.24 8.58 -12.48
CA ARG A 50 41.70 9.58 -13.46
C ARG A 50 40.82 9.51 -14.74
N PRO A 51 40.33 10.63 -15.29
CA PRO A 51 39.57 10.60 -16.54
C PRO A 51 40.48 10.77 -17.77
N VAL A 52 40.20 9.99 -18.82
CA VAL A 52 40.78 10.11 -20.17
C VAL A 52 39.65 10.35 -21.19
N GLY A 53 39.73 11.48 -21.92
CA GLY A 53 39.02 11.81 -23.19
C GLY A 53 37.54 12.28 -23.14
N PRO A 54 37.00 12.74 -24.29
CA PRO A 54 36.97 14.12 -24.81
C PRO A 54 36.01 15.07 -24.06
N GLU A 55 36.31 16.37 -24.03
CA GLU A 55 35.69 17.39 -23.15
C GLU A 55 34.15 17.46 -23.18
N GLU A 56 33.52 17.14 -24.30
CA GLU A 56 32.06 17.15 -24.47
C GLU A 56 31.37 16.05 -23.65
N LYS A 57 31.91 14.80 -23.66
CA LYS A 57 31.41 13.71 -22.82
C LYS A 57 31.60 14.00 -21.34
N VAL A 58 32.69 14.66 -20.97
CA VAL A 58 32.96 15.09 -19.59
C VAL A 58 31.94 16.16 -19.15
N SER A 59 31.56 17.08 -20.04
CA SER A 59 30.56 18.12 -19.76
C SER A 59 29.15 17.55 -19.57
N LEU A 60 28.73 16.63 -20.44
CA LEU A 60 27.44 15.93 -20.36
C LEU A 60 27.38 15.03 -19.13
N LEU A 61 28.43 14.25 -18.85
CA LEU A 61 28.52 13.45 -17.62
C LEU A 61 28.49 14.33 -16.36
N ARG A 62 29.06 15.54 -16.41
CA ARG A 62 29.01 16.50 -15.30
C ARG A 62 27.62 17.10 -15.11
N GLN A 63 26.90 17.40 -16.20
CA GLN A 63 25.51 17.87 -16.15
C GLN A 63 24.56 16.76 -15.66
N VAL A 64 24.68 15.54 -16.19
CA VAL A 64 23.93 14.37 -15.73
C VAL A 64 24.22 14.10 -14.25
N ASN A 65 25.48 14.14 -13.81
CA ASN A 65 25.82 14.00 -12.39
C ASN A 65 25.25 15.13 -11.53
N LYS A 66 25.23 16.37 -12.00
CA LYS A 66 24.59 17.48 -11.27
C LYS A 66 23.08 17.26 -11.13
N LEU A 67 22.41 16.80 -12.18
CA LEU A 67 20.98 16.51 -12.17
C LEU A 67 20.67 15.32 -11.25
N VAL A 68 21.45 14.24 -11.34
CA VAL A 68 21.32 13.07 -10.45
C VAL A 68 21.53 13.49 -9.00
N LEU A 69 22.58 14.26 -8.68
CA LEU A 69 22.82 14.77 -7.33
C LEU A 69 21.74 15.75 -6.85
N PHE A 70 21.13 16.50 -7.76
CA PHE A 70 20.00 17.39 -7.43
C PHE A 70 18.76 16.58 -7.07
N VAL A 71 18.44 15.55 -7.87
CA VAL A 71 17.34 14.62 -7.60
C VAL A 71 17.58 13.88 -6.28
N GLU A 72 18.78 13.37 -6.03
CA GLU A 72 19.12 12.66 -4.78
C GLU A 72 18.97 13.54 -3.52
N LYS A 73 19.09 14.86 -3.65
CA LYS A 73 18.87 15.80 -2.54
C LYS A 73 17.40 16.05 -2.22
N MET A 74 16.47 15.69 -3.12
CA MET A 74 15.03 15.86 -2.91
C MET A 74 14.50 14.87 -1.87
N THR A 75 14.58 15.29 -0.62
CA THR A 75 14.22 14.46 0.53
C THR A 75 13.29 15.21 1.48
N VAL A 76 12.33 14.48 2.03
CA VAL A 76 11.39 14.95 3.03
C VAL A 76 11.74 14.37 4.41
N PRO A 77 11.39 15.05 5.51
CA PRO A 77 11.58 14.53 6.86
C PRO A 77 10.81 13.22 7.07
N LYS A 78 11.44 12.22 7.71
CA LYS A 78 10.81 10.93 7.99
C LYS A 78 9.59 11.05 8.93
N LYS A 79 9.49 12.13 9.71
CA LYS A 79 8.30 12.46 10.51
C LYS A 79 7.03 12.65 9.66
N TRP A 80 7.17 12.96 8.36
CA TRP A 80 6.03 13.07 7.44
C TRP A 80 5.40 11.71 7.09
N PHE A 81 5.98 10.60 7.56
CA PHE A 81 5.38 9.28 7.46
C PHE A 81 3.96 9.23 8.08
N THR A 82 3.69 10.03 9.11
CA THR A 82 2.35 10.17 9.70
C THR A 82 1.32 10.71 8.70
N HIS A 83 1.73 11.53 7.73
CA HIS A 83 0.81 12.11 6.73
C HIS A 83 0.11 11.02 5.91
N PHE A 84 0.81 9.93 5.61
CA PHE A 84 0.23 8.80 4.89
C PHE A 84 -1.00 8.26 5.59
N TYR A 85 -0.90 8.04 6.90
CA TYR A 85 -1.99 7.46 7.67
C TYR A 85 -3.08 8.47 7.99
N VAL A 86 -2.76 9.78 8.10
CA VAL A 86 -3.79 10.84 8.20
C VAL A 86 -4.65 10.86 6.93
N VAL A 87 -4.00 10.91 5.75
CA VAL A 87 -4.70 10.91 4.47
C VAL A 87 -5.45 9.60 4.26
N ALA A 88 -4.84 8.45 4.58
CA ALA A 88 -5.51 7.15 4.48
C ALA A 88 -6.74 7.04 5.38
N ASN A 89 -6.65 7.49 6.65
CA ASN A 89 -7.77 7.43 7.58
C ASN A 89 -8.96 8.26 7.09
N PHE A 90 -8.68 9.48 6.64
CA PHE A 90 -9.68 10.38 6.11
C PHE A 90 -10.28 9.84 4.82
N TRP A 91 -9.44 9.48 3.85
CA TRP A 91 -9.86 9.02 2.53
C TRP A 91 -10.65 7.71 2.59
N ASN A 92 -10.14 6.69 3.28
CA ASN A 92 -10.86 5.43 3.46
C ASN A 92 -12.13 5.63 4.30
N GLY A 93 -12.10 6.53 5.28
CA GLY A 93 -13.28 6.91 6.08
C GLY A 93 -14.39 7.50 5.22
N LEU A 94 -14.06 8.35 4.24
CA LEU A 94 -15.04 8.87 3.27
C LEU A 94 -15.68 7.74 2.45
N PHE A 95 -14.91 6.74 2.03
CA PHE A 95 -15.42 5.56 1.33
C PHE A 95 -16.35 4.70 2.19
N VAL A 96 -16.02 4.49 3.46
CA VAL A 96 -16.89 3.76 4.41
C VAL A 96 -18.20 4.51 4.62
N VAL A 97 -18.13 5.81 4.94
CA VAL A 97 -19.32 6.65 5.20
C VAL A 97 -20.18 6.77 3.94
N SER A 98 -19.59 7.00 2.77
CA SER A 98 -20.35 7.10 1.53
C SER A 98 -21.04 5.80 1.17
N THR A 99 -20.37 4.66 1.41
CA THR A 99 -20.96 3.34 1.19
C THR A 99 -22.15 3.10 2.10
N PHE A 100 -22.01 3.44 3.38
CA PHE A 100 -23.11 3.34 4.34
C PHE A 100 -24.27 4.28 4.01
N LEU A 101 -24.00 5.55 3.68
CA LEU A 101 -25.03 6.54 3.33
C LEU A 101 -25.77 6.19 2.03
N SER A 102 -25.07 5.62 1.04
CA SER A 102 -25.72 5.11 -0.18
C SER A 102 -26.75 4.04 0.16
N TYR A 103 -26.40 3.13 1.06
CA TYR A 103 -27.30 2.08 1.52
C TYR A 103 -28.47 2.61 2.35
N ALA A 104 -28.21 3.49 3.32
CA ALA A 104 -29.26 4.07 4.15
C ALA A 104 -30.25 4.92 3.34
N SER A 105 -29.75 5.63 2.32
CA SER A 105 -30.59 6.40 1.40
C SER A 105 -31.48 5.49 0.56
N TYR A 106 -30.98 4.32 0.15
CA TYR A 106 -31.75 3.35 -0.62
C TYR A 106 -32.99 2.81 0.12
N THR A 107 -32.90 2.60 1.44
CA THR A 107 -34.01 2.01 2.22
C THR A 107 -35.22 2.91 2.42
N ASP A 108 -35.12 4.19 2.04
CA ASP A 108 -36.09 5.24 2.38
C ASP A 108 -36.92 5.75 1.18
N ASP A 109 -36.64 5.32 -0.06
CA ASP A 109 -37.47 5.72 -1.21
C ASP A 109 -37.32 4.75 -2.40
N GLN A 110 -38.44 4.26 -2.94
CA GLN A 110 -38.48 3.25 -4.01
C GLN A 110 -38.13 3.82 -5.40
N ASN A 111 -37.92 5.14 -5.56
CA ASN A 111 -37.82 5.72 -6.90
C ASN A 111 -36.59 6.56 -7.27
N ASP A 112 -35.69 7.04 -6.40
CA ASP A 112 -34.66 8.00 -6.87
C ASP A 112 -33.35 8.10 -6.05
N LYS A 113 -32.71 7.00 -5.63
CA LYS A 113 -31.52 7.08 -4.74
C LYS A 113 -30.33 6.16 -5.08
N TYR A 114 -30.03 5.96 -6.36
CA TYR A 114 -28.82 5.24 -6.84
C TYR A 114 -27.49 6.02 -6.69
N ILE A 115 -27.47 7.11 -5.91
CA ILE A 115 -26.63 8.28 -6.23
C ILE A 115 -25.36 8.45 -5.38
N THR A 116 -25.19 7.93 -4.16
CA THR A 116 -24.12 8.49 -3.30
C THR A 116 -22.70 7.97 -3.57
N ILE A 117 -22.47 6.65 -3.64
CA ILE A 117 -21.17 6.06 -4.06
C ILE A 117 -20.91 6.37 -5.52
N PHE A 118 -21.90 6.17 -6.39
CA PHE A 118 -21.74 6.43 -7.83
C PHE A 118 -21.49 7.91 -8.09
N SER A 119 -22.10 8.85 -7.38
CA SER A 119 -21.74 10.26 -7.48
C SER A 119 -20.35 10.53 -6.96
N LEU A 120 -19.88 9.92 -5.88
CA LEU A 120 -18.49 10.14 -5.45
C LEU A 120 -17.48 9.54 -6.44
N VAL A 121 -17.69 8.31 -6.91
CA VAL A 121 -16.86 7.69 -7.95
C VAL A 121 -16.94 8.49 -9.26
N ARG A 122 -18.11 8.98 -9.68
CA ARG A 122 -18.31 9.84 -10.87
C ARG A 122 -17.69 11.23 -10.70
N ILE A 123 -17.90 11.90 -9.57
CA ILE A 123 -17.34 13.23 -9.25
C ILE A 123 -15.81 13.12 -9.24
N LEU A 124 -15.25 12.09 -8.61
CA LEU A 124 -13.80 11.90 -8.53
C LEU A 124 -13.17 11.43 -9.85
N SER A 125 -13.91 10.72 -10.71
CA SER A 125 -13.42 10.30 -12.03
C SER A 125 -13.62 11.36 -13.12
N SER A 126 -14.53 12.31 -12.94
CA SER A 126 -14.83 13.38 -13.91
C SER A 126 -13.63 14.24 -14.35
N PRO A 127 -12.64 14.58 -13.48
CA PRO A 127 -11.48 15.38 -13.89
C PRO A 127 -10.42 14.55 -14.64
N PHE A 128 -10.36 13.23 -14.40
CA PHE A 128 -9.35 12.33 -14.97
C PHE A 128 -9.72 11.82 -16.36
N LEU A 129 -11.02 11.75 -16.69
CA LEU A 129 -11.54 11.39 -18.02
C LEU A 129 -11.62 12.57 -19.00
N GLY A 130 -11.11 13.75 -18.58
CA GLY A 130 -10.79 14.92 -19.39
C GLY A 130 -11.70 15.15 -20.60
N GLY A 131 -12.86 15.79 -20.43
CA GLY A 131 -13.63 16.40 -21.52
C GLY A 131 -14.16 15.48 -22.64
N TYR A 132 -13.66 14.26 -22.82
CA TYR A 132 -14.09 13.32 -23.86
C TYR A 132 -15.38 12.57 -23.50
N CYS A 133 -15.93 12.84 -22.32
CA CYS A 133 -17.27 12.39 -21.90
C CYS A 133 -18.20 13.59 -21.59
N THR A 134 -18.04 14.73 -22.25
CA THR A 134 -18.98 15.85 -22.11
C THR A 134 -20.26 15.70 -22.94
N ASP A 135 -20.32 14.72 -23.83
CA ASP A 135 -21.55 14.37 -24.58
C ASP A 135 -22.24 13.13 -24.00
N ILE A 136 -22.29 13.02 -22.67
CA ILE A 136 -23.31 12.19 -22.04
C ILE A 136 -24.51 13.11 -21.89
N THR A 137 -25.38 13.07 -22.90
CA THR A 137 -26.81 13.39 -22.72
C THR A 137 -27.24 12.85 -21.35
N PRO A 138 -28.10 13.54 -20.59
CA PRO A 138 -28.69 12.90 -19.43
C PRO A 138 -29.35 11.64 -19.97
N ILE A 139 -28.74 10.47 -19.73
CA ILE A 139 -29.43 9.21 -19.84
C ILE A 139 -30.52 9.39 -18.82
N THR A 140 -31.69 9.76 -19.34
CA THR A 140 -32.93 9.79 -18.59
C THR A 140 -32.95 8.51 -17.78
N LEU A 141 -33.16 8.68 -16.47
CA LEU A 141 -33.21 7.70 -15.37
C LEU A 141 -34.05 6.43 -15.63
N HIS A 142 -34.57 6.25 -16.85
CA HIS A 142 -35.46 5.17 -17.23
C HIS A 142 -34.76 3.87 -17.62
N ASP A 143 -33.47 3.90 -18.01
CA ASP A 143 -32.80 2.71 -18.58
C ASP A 143 -31.93 1.92 -17.59
N VAL A 144 -31.72 2.43 -16.38
CA VAL A 144 -31.10 1.70 -15.25
C VAL A 144 -32.15 1.15 -14.28
N SER A 145 -33.42 1.55 -14.45
CA SER A 145 -34.56 1.24 -13.57
C SER A 145 -35.07 -0.21 -13.63
N SER A 146 -34.50 -1.09 -14.46
CA SER A 146 -35.01 -2.45 -14.65
C SER A 146 -34.22 -3.55 -13.93
N LYS A 147 -33.08 -3.22 -13.29
CA LYS A 147 -32.28 -4.22 -12.57
C LYS A 147 -32.65 -4.27 -11.09
N PRO A 148 -33.05 -5.45 -10.55
CA PRO A 148 -33.36 -5.59 -9.14
C PRO A 148 -32.14 -5.30 -8.25
N LEU A 149 -32.43 -4.83 -7.04
CA LEU A 149 -31.49 -4.47 -5.97
C LEU A 149 -30.31 -5.45 -5.80
N PRO A 150 -29.06 -4.97 -5.65
CA PRO A 150 -27.97 -5.79 -5.11
C PRO A 150 -28.29 -6.21 -3.65
N PRO A 151 -28.36 -7.51 -3.32
CA PRO A 151 -28.73 -8.00 -1.98
C PRO A 151 -27.84 -7.46 -0.84
N LEU A 152 -28.30 -7.54 0.41
CA LEU A 152 -27.56 -7.14 1.64
C LEU A 152 -26.12 -7.68 1.70
N VAL A 153 -25.89 -8.85 1.10
CA VAL A 153 -24.56 -9.47 0.96
C VAL A 153 -23.60 -8.57 0.18
N ASP A 154 -24.08 -7.85 -0.83
CA ASP A 154 -23.25 -7.03 -1.72
C ASP A 154 -22.69 -5.78 -1.03
N LEU A 155 -23.43 -5.25 -0.05
CA LEU A 155 -22.92 -4.17 0.80
C LEU A 155 -21.80 -4.69 1.71
N PHE A 156 -22.00 -5.88 2.27
CA PHE A 156 -21.04 -6.49 3.18
C PHE A 156 -19.71 -6.78 2.48
N ASP A 157 -19.75 -7.25 1.23
CA ASP A 157 -18.58 -7.52 0.38
C ASP A 157 -17.70 -6.27 0.15
N VAL A 158 -18.28 -5.06 0.22
CA VAL A 158 -17.54 -3.78 0.11
C VAL A 158 -17.16 -3.25 1.48
N LEU A 159 -18.11 -3.19 2.42
CA LEU A 159 -17.89 -2.59 3.74
C LEU A 159 -16.90 -3.39 4.58
N PHE A 160 -16.96 -4.72 4.54
CA PHE A 160 -16.10 -5.58 5.35
C PHE A 160 -14.60 -5.33 5.09
N PRO A 161 -14.08 -5.41 3.85
CA PRO A 161 -12.68 -5.09 3.58
C PRO A 161 -12.34 -3.61 3.83
N LEU A 162 -13.25 -2.67 3.53
CA LEU A 162 -13.02 -1.24 3.82
C LEU A 162 -12.89 -0.95 5.32
N LEU A 163 -13.68 -1.62 6.16
CA LEU A 163 -13.60 -1.50 7.63
C LEU A 163 -12.30 -2.11 8.16
N GLN A 164 -11.86 -3.26 7.63
CA GLN A 164 -10.56 -3.83 7.99
C GLN A 164 -9.41 -2.86 7.62
N VAL A 165 -9.45 -2.27 6.43
CA VAL A 165 -8.49 -1.23 6.03
C VAL A 165 -8.58 -0.02 6.96
N GLN A 166 -9.79 0.45 7.32
CA GLN A 166 -9.98 1.57 8.24
C GLN A 166 -9.31 1.31 9.59
N ILE A 167 -9.58 0.14 10.16
CA ILE A 167 -9.01 -0.30 11.44
C ILE A 167 -7.48 -0.38 11.33
N HIS A 168 -6.96 -0.96 10.26
CA HIS A 168 -5.52 -1.04 10.01
C HIS A 168 -4.87 0.35 9.98
N VAL A 169 -5.36 1.25 9.13
CA VAL A 169 -4.76 2.60 9.00
C VAL A 169 -4.97 3.45 10.25
N ALA A 170 -6.01 3.20 11.05
CA ALA A 170 -6.20 3.83 12.36
C ALA A 170 -5.17 3.35 13.38
N PHE A 171 -4.89 2.05 13.43
CA PHE A 171 -3.82 1.53 14.28
C PHE A 171 -2.46 2.07 13.86
N ARG A 172 -2.18 2.13 12.56
CA ARG A 172 -0.93 2.71 12.06
C ARG A 172 -0.81 4.20 12.35
N LEU A 173 -1.90 4.96 12.27
CA LEU A 173 -1.93 6.37 12.66
C LEU A 173 -1.65 6.53 14.15
N TYR A 174 -2.34 5.77 15.01
CA TYR A 174 -2.11 5.77 16.46
C TYR A 174 -0.65 5.44 16.78
N GLU A 175 -0.09 4.41 16.16
CA GLU A 175 1.31 4.04 16.34
C GLU A 175 2.26 5.15 15.89
N CYS A 176 1.97 5.86 14.80
CA CYS A 176 2.81 6.97 14.35
C CYS A 176 2.77 8.17 15.29
N LEU A 177 1.62 8.45 15.90
CA LEU A 177 1.42 9.58 16.82
C LEU A 177 2.00 9.31 18.21
N TYR A 178 1.80 8.10 18.75
CA TYR A 178 2.02 7.85 20.18
C TYR A 178 3.11 6.81 20.49
N VAL A 179 3.40 5.89 19.57
CA VAL A 179 4.35 4.79 19.82
C VAL A 179 5.69 5.03 19.11
N SER A 180 5.65 5.47 17.86
CA SER A 180 6.80 5.53 16.96
C SER A 180 7.67 6.74 17.24
N LYS A 181 8.86 6.51 17.80
CA LYS A 181 9.87 7.56 17.98
C LYS A 181 10.65 7.76 16.67
N SER A 182 10.24 8.72 15.84
CA SER A 182 10.96 9.04 14.60
C SER A 182 12.33 9.63 14.87
N SER A 183 13.35 9.22 14.11
CA SER A 183 14.68 9.86 14.19
C SER A 183 14.59 11.27 13.60
N LEU A 184 15.05 12.27 14.37
CA LEU A 184 15.06 13.69 13.97
C LEU A 184 15.79 13.93 12.63
N ASN A 185 16.83 13.12 12.35
CA ASN A 185 17.64 13.22 11.13
C ASN A 185 17.23 12.24 10.02
N GLY A 186 16.19 11.43 10.24
CA GLY A 186 15.70 10.49 9.25
C GLY A 186 15.10 11.23 8.06
N ARG A 187 15.50 10.87 6.84
CA ARG A 187 14.96 11.43 5.60
C ARG A 187 14.44 10.33 4.67
N MET A 188 13.44 10.67 3.87
CA MET A 188 12.84 9.83 2.83
C MET A 188 12.86 10.58 1.50
N HIS A 189 13.05 9.88 0.39
CA HIS A 189 13.04 10.51 -0.93
C HIS A 189 11.63 10.99 -1.32
N ILE A 190 11.52 12.14 -1.99
CA ILE A 190 10.20 12.73 -2.31
C ILE A 190 9.36 11.84 -3.23
N PHE A 191 9.95 11.19 -4.25
CA PHE A 191 9.22 10.23 -5.08
C PHE A 191 8.66 9.04 -4.29
N GLY A 192 9.44 8.51 -3.35
CA GLY A 192 8.93 7.47 -2.46
C GLY A 192 7.79 7.98 -1.59
N TYR A 193 7.84 9.25 -1.19
CA TYR A 193 6.77 9.89 -0.44
C TYR A 193 5.48 10.02 -1.27
N LEU A 194 5.58 10.49 -2.51
CA LEU A 194 4.44 10.64 -3.42
C LEU A 194 3.82 9.29 -3.80
N ILE A 195 4.63 8.27 -4.10
CA ILE A 195 4.15 6.90 -4.37
C ILE A 195 3.46 6.33 -3.13
N GLY A 196 4.02 6.57 -1.93
CA GLY A 196 3.39 6.15 -0.68
C GLY A 196 2.01 6.81 -0.47
N LEU A 197 1.88 8.09 -0.82
CA LEU A 197 0.61 8.80 -0.72
C LEU A 197 -0.41 8.29 -1.75
N SER A 198 0.00 8.11 -3.01
CA SER A 198 -0.87 7.59 -4.06
C SER A 198 -1.35 6.17 -3.75
N PHE A 199 -0.50 5.33 -3.15
CA PHE A 199 -0.87 4.00 -2.69
C PHE A 199 -2.09 4.04 -1.75
N TYR A 200 -2.07 4.88 -0.72
CA TYR A 200 -3.19 4.96 0.23
C TYR A 200 -4.47 5.55 -0.37
N LEU A 201 -4.38 6.33 -1.44
CA LEU A 201 -5.55 6.78 -2.20
C LEU A 201 -6.13 5.64 -3.06
N ALA A 202 -5.27 4.80 -3.63
CA ALA A 202 -5.63 3.73 -4.55
C ALA A 202 -6.22 2.48 -3.86
N VAL A 203 -5.89 2.22 -2.59
CA VAL A 203 -6.38 1.03 -1.85
C VAL A 203 -7.93 0.99 -1.76
N PRO A 204 -8.62 1.96 -1.15
CA PRO A 204 -10.09 1.94 -1.06
C PRO A 204 -10.74 1.99 -2.45
N TRP A 205 -10.12 2.72 -3.38
CA TRP A 205 -10.56 2.79 -4.77
C TRP A 205 -10.55 1.41 -5.42
N THR A 206 -9.46 0.65 -5.26
CA THR A 206 -9.32 -0.71 -5.79
C THR A 206 -10.39 -1.64 -5.23
N ILE A 207 -10.63 -1.59 -3.91
CA ILE A 207 -11.65 -2.43 -3.25
C ILE A 207 -13.03 -2.16 -3.84
N VAL A 208 -13.42 -0.89 -3.98
CA VAL A 208 -14.70 -0.52 -4.57
C VAL A 208 -14.78 -0.99 -6.04
N VAL A 209 -13.81 -0.60 -6.86
CA VAL A 209 -13.81 -0.95 -8.30
C VAL A 209 -13.88 -2.47 -8.50
N ASP A 210 -13.05 -3.24 -7.80
CA ASP A 210 -13.03 -4.70 -7.96
C ASP A 210 -14.30 -5.37 -7.43
N THR A 211 -14.91 -4.88 -6.35
CA THR A 211 -16.15 -5.46 -5.83
C THR A 211 -17.36 -5.14 -6.71
N PHE A 212 -17.50 -3.90 -7.19
CA PHE A 212 -18.64 -3.51 -8.04
C PHE A 212 -18.56 -4.09 -9.47
N LEU A 213 -17.40 -4.03 -10.12
CA LEU A 213 -17.28 -4.39 -11.54
C LEU A 213 -17.33 -5.88 -11.81
N TRP A 214 -16.85 -6.70 -10.87
CA TRP A 214 -16.92 -8.15 -11.00
C TRP A 214 -18.36 -8.66 -11.02
N ARG A 215 -19.24 -8.04 -10.21
CA ARG A 215 -20.63 -8.46 -10.09
C ARG A 215 -21.43 -8.21 -11.38
N GLU A 216 -21.19 -7.09 -12.07
CA GLU A 216 -21.80 -6.85 -13.39
C GLU A 216 -21.40 -7.92 -14.41
N SER A 217 -20.15 -8.41 -14.33
CA SER A 217 -19.67 -9.46 -15.23
C SER A 217 -20.26 -10.84 -14.91
N GLU A 218 -20.43 -11.18 -13.63
CA GLU A 218 -21.08 -12.43 -13.21
C GLU A 218 -22.57 -12.44 -13.51
N GLU A 219 -23.29 -11.34 -13.28
CA GLU A 219 -24.71 -11.24 -13.61
C GLU A 219 -24.96 -11.37 -15.11
N ALA A 220 -24.13 -10.73 -15.94
CA ALA A 220 -24.18 -10.88 -17.40
C ALA A 220 -23.94 -12.34 -17.83
N LEU A 221 -23.01 -13.03 -17.20
CA LEU A 221 -22.68 -14.43 -17.49
C LEU A 221 -23.77 -15.40 -17.00
N ALA A 222 -24.33 -15.15 -15.81
CA ALA A 222 -25.39 -15.94 -15.21
C ALA A 222 -26.74 -15.81 -15.95
N THR A 223 -27.04 -14.66 -16.54
CA THR A 223 -28.20 -14.53 -17.43
C THR A 223 -28.06 -15.31 -18.74
N GLY A 224 -26.83 -15.62 -19.17
CA GLY A 224 -26.57 -16.42 -20.37
C GLY A 224 -26.56 -17.94 -20.15
N TYR A 225 -26.30 -18.39 -18.92
CA TYR A 225 -26.25 -19.80 -18.55
C TYR A 225 -27.23 -20.05 -17.40
N GLY A 226 -28.43 -20.52 -17.71
CA GLY A 226 -29.50 -20.79 -16.73
C GLY A 226 -29.17 -21.95 -15.78
N THR A 227 -28.29 -21.73 -14.80
CA THR A 227 -27.95 -22.72 -13.77
C THR A 227 -28.55 -22.32 -12.42
N ASN A 228 -29.52 -23.11 -11.95
CA ASN A 228 -30.20 -22.96 -10.66
C ASN A 228 -29.37 -23.56 -9.50
N GLU A 229 -28.11 -23.18 -9.35
CA GLU A 229 -27.22 -23.74 -8.31
C GLU A 229 -26.95 -22.74 -7.16
N LYS A 230 -28.01 -22.20 -6.56
CA LYS A 230 -27.93 -21.18 -5.49
C LYS A 230 -27.53 -21.70 -4.09
N ARG A 231 -27.16 -22.98 -3.92
CA ARG A 231 -27.20 -23.66 -2.59
C ARG A 231 -25.86 -23.93 -1.85
N SER A 232 -24.72 -23.38 -2.25
CA SER A 232 -23.47 -23.46 -1.44
C SER A 232 -22.69 -22.15 -1.28
N PHE A 233 -23.20 -21.05 -1.82
CA PHE A 233 -22.51 -19.75 -1.85
C PHE A 233 -22.34 -19.16 -0.43
N TYR A 234 -23.44 -18.97 0.30
CA TYR A 234 -23.45 -18.30 1.60
C TYR A 234 -22.58 -18.93 2.71
N PHE A 235 -22.49 -20.28 2.78
CA PHE A 235 -21.69 -20.93 3.83
C PHE A 235 -20.19 -20.76 3.58
N TYR A 236 -19.77 -20.86 2.32
CA TYR A 236 -18.38 -20.64 1.91
C TYR A 236 -17.97 -19.19 2.15
N ASP A 237 -18.86 -18.24 1.84
CA ASP A 237 -18.62 -16.81 2.07
C ASP A 237 -18.44 -16.52 3.56
N ILE A 238 -19.34 -17.01 4.43
CA ILE A 238 -19.22 -16.85 5.89
C ILE A 238 -17.90 -17.43 6.40
N CYS A 239 -17.53 -18.64 5.97
CA CYS A 239 -16.25 -19.24 6.34
C CYS A 239 -15.07 -18.37 5.91
N THR A 240 -15.14 -17.81 4.71
CA THR A 240 -14.10 -16.94 4.12
C THR A 240 -13.97 -15.63 4.90
N TYR A 241 -15.08 -15.00 5.25
CA TYR A 241 -15.12 -13.80 6.09
C TYR A 241 -14.54 -14.05 7.50
N LEU A 242 -14.91 -15.16 8.14
CA LEU A 242 -14.37 -15.54 9.44
C LEU A 242 -12.88 -15.84 9.37
N ALA A 243 -12.44 -16.58 8.34
CA ALA A 243 -11.02 -16.87 8.12
C ALA A 243 -10.22 -15.58 7.91
N SER A 244 -10.71 -14.67 7.07
CA SER A 244 -10.13 -13.35 6.87
C SER A 244 -10.03 -12.56 8.18
N LEU A 245 -11.09 -12.50 8.96
CA LEU A 245 -11.10 -11.77 10.23
C LEU A 245 -10.05 -12.33 11.20
N CYS A 246 -9.96 -13.65 11.31
CA CYS A 246 -8.96 -14.33 12.14
C CYS A 246 -7.53 -13.99 11.69
N VAL A 247 -7.25 -14.06 10.38
CA VAL A 247 -5.94 -13.71 9.81
C VAL A 247 -5.61 -12.24 10.05
N PHE A 248 -6.57 -11.34 9.81
CA PHE A 248 -6.41 -9.89 10.02
C PHE A 248 -6.08 -9.56 11.47
N VAL A 249 -6.84 -10.12 12.42
CA VAL A 249 -6.65 -9.89 13.86
C VAL A 249 -5.28 -10.42 14.31
N TYR A 250 -4.93 -11.65 13.91
CA TYR A 250 -3.64 -12.24 14.25
C TYR A 250 -2.47 -11.41 13.69
N ALA A 251 -2.50 -11.07 12.40
CA ALA A 251 -1.44 -10.31 11.75
C ALA A 251 -1.31 -8.90 12.34
N SER A 252 -2.42 -8.20 12.55
CA SER A 252 -2.45 -6.88 13.20
C SER A 252 -1.84 -6.91 14.60
N HIS A 253 -2.14 -7.96 15.39
CA HIS A 253 -1.57 -8.12 16.72
C HIS A 253 -0.05 -8.33 16.69
N GLN A 254 0.43 -9.23 15.82
CA GLN A 254 1.86 -9.50 15.72
C GLN A 254 2.65 -8.29 15.18
N GLN A 255 2.06 -7.55 14.24
CA GLN A 255 2.64 -6.30 13.75
C GLN A 255 2.79 -5.26 14.88
N LYS A 256 1.73 -5.03 15.66
CA LYS A 256 1.75 -4.09 16.80
C LYS A 256 2.83 -4.46 17.81
N LYS A 257 2.94 -5.75 18.16
CA LYS A 257 4.02 -6.26 19.02
C LYS A 257 5.39 -5.93 18.46
N ALA A 258 5.60 -6.16 17.17
CA ALA A 258 6.87 -5.85 16.52
C ALA A 258 7.19 -4.34 16.52
N HIS A 259 6.20 -3.48 16.27
CA HIS A 259 6.40 -2.03 16.35
C HIS A 259 6.69 -1.53 17.76
N LYS A 260 6.05 -2.10 18.78
CA LYS A 260 6.33 -1.78 20.18
C LYS A 260 7.78 -2.08 20.56
N ILE A 261 8.30 -3.26 20.21
CA ILE A 261 9.71 -3.63 20.43
C ILE A 261 10.64 -2.61 19.75
N LEU A 262 10.37 -2.26 18.49
CA LEU A 262 11.18 -1.27 17.76
C LEU A 262 11.12 0.13 18.37
N ALA A 263 9.99 0.52 18.96
CA ALA A 263 9.83 1.80 19.63
C ALA A 263 10.59 1.87 20.96
N GLU A 264 10.56 0.79 21.74
CA GLU A 264 11.29 0.67 23.02
C GLU A 264 12.80 0.75 22.80
N LEU A 265 13.33 0.08 21.77
CA LEU A 265 14.75 0.17 21.42
C LEU A 265 15.20 1.61 21.10
N ARG A 266 14.32 2.41 20.49
CA ARG A 266 14.60 3.84 20.24
C ARG A 266 14.42 4.70 21.49
N ALA A 267 13.52 4.34 22.39
CA ALA A 267 13.34 5.03 23.66
C ALA A 267 14.62 4.97 24.50
N GLU A 268 15.18 3.77 24.65
CA GLU A 268 16.43 3.55 25.36
C GLU A 268 17.60 4.30 24.73
N GLN A 269 17.63 4.38 23.40
CA GLN A 269 18.67 5.07 22.65
C GLN A 269 18.69 6.58 22.96
N ASN A 270 17.53 7.23 23.02
CA ASN A 270 17.46 8.68 23.31
C ASN A 270 17.92 9.02 24.74
N CYS A 271 17.94 8.05 25.66
CA CYS A 271 18.45 8.23 27.02
C CYS A 271 19.98 8.09 27.12
N GLN A 272 20.66 7.53 26.10
CA GLN A 272 22.10 7.32 26.09
C GLN A 272 22.82 8.46 25.33
N ARG A 273 23.73 9.17 26.01
CA ARG A 273 24.51 10.29 25.43
C ARG A 273 25.64 9.84 24.48
N ASP A 274 25.93 8.54 24.41
CA ASP A 274 27.02 8.00 23.60
C ASP A 274 26.61 7.80 22.13
N ILE A 275 27.15 8.65 21.25
CA ILE A 275 26.86 8.68 19.80
C ILE A 275 27.27 7.36 19.10
N LYS A 276 28.18 6.58 19.68
CA LYS A 276 28.74 5.37 19.05
C LYS A 276 27.77 4.18 18.97
N ARG A 277 26.66 4.14 19.74
CA ARG A 277 25.68 3.03 19.75
C ARG A 277 24.29 3.45 19.26
N LEU A 278 24.24 4.15 18.11
CA LEU A 278 23.01 4.71 17.56
C LEU A 278 21.96 3.68 17.07
N TYR A 279 22.29 2.39 17.03
CA TYR A 279 21.36 1.33 16.61
C TYR A 279 21.59 0.07 17.43
N LYS A 280 20.51 -0.63 17.78
CA LYS A 280 20.50 -1.91 18.51
C LYS A 280 19.83 -3.00 17.66
N ILE A 281 20.18 -4.26 17.93
CA ILE A 281 19.54 -5.43 17.31
C ILE A 281 18.22 -5.71 18.06
N PRO A 282 17.07 -5.85 17.38
CA PRO A 282 15.82 -6.22 18.03
C PRO A 282 15.80 -7.71 18.40
N PHE A 283 15.25 -8.02 19.57
CA PHE A 283 15.04 -9.39 20.08
C PHE A 283 13.60 -9.52 20.60
N GLY A 284 13.12 -10.75 20.72
CA GLY A 284 11.78 -11.08 21.20
C GLY A 284 10.77 -11.41 20.10
N GLY A 285 9.94 -12.42 20.35
CA GLY A 285 8.88 -12.87 19.45
C GLY A 285 9.42 -13.24 18.06
N TRP A 286 8.77 -12.73 17.01
CA TRP A 286 9.17 -13.01 15.63
C TRP A 286 10.52 -12.41 15.21
N PHE A 287 11.10 -11.51 16.01
CA PHE A 287 12.45 -11.00 15.72
C PHE A 287 13.53 -12.07 15.90
N GLU A 288 13.27 -13.16 16.62
CA GLU A 288 14.25 -14.25 16.75
C GLU A 288 14.52 -14.96 15.43
N GLN A 289 13.50 -15.05 14.57
CA GLN A 289 13.59 -15.70 13.26
C GLN A 289 13.77 -14.69 12.12
N LEU A 290 13.23 -13.48 12.26
CA LEU A 290 13.14 -12.51 11.18
C LEU A 290 13.74 -11.16 11.56
N SER A 291 14.31 -10.52 10.55
CA SER A 291 14.86 -9.16 10.69
C SER A 291 13.75 -8.11 10.67
N CYS A 292 12.71 -8.35 9.86
CA CYS A 292 11.60 -7.43 9.66
C CYS A 292 10.22 -8.12 9.78
N PRO A 293 9.87 -8.71 10.93
CA PRO A 293 8.59 -9.39 11.13
C PRO A 293 7.38 -8.45 10.95
N HIS A 294 7.52 -7.16 11.28
CA HIS A 294 6.47 -6.16 11.05
C HIS A 294 6.09 -6.00 9.56
N TYR A 295 7.03 -6.24 8.64
CA TYR A 295 6.75 -6.25 7.21
C TYR A 295 6.06 -7.54 6.77
N LEU A 296 6.43 -8.69 7.33
CA LEU A 296 5.71 -9.94 7.06
C LEU A 296 4.22 -9.79 7.41
N PHE A 297 3.92 -9.26 8.59
CA PHE A 297 2.54 -9.10 9.03
C PHE A 297 1.78 -8.03 8.25
N GLU A 298 2.44 -6.96 7.76
CA GLU A 298 1.82 -6.03 6.82
C GLU A 298 1.44 -6.76 5.52
N ILE A 299 2.33 -7.60 4.97
CA ILE A 299 2.05 -8.40 3.76
C ILE A 299 0.81 -9.29 4.01
N ILE A 300 0.72 -9.96 5.16
CA ILE A 300 -0.42 -10.83 5.50
C ILE A 300 -1.73 -10.02 5.62
N ILE A 301 -1.69 -8.80 6.18
CA ILE A 301 -2.86 -7.90 6.30
C ILE A 301 -3.41 -7.50 4.93
N TYR A 302 -2.57 -7.36 3.90
CA TYR A 302 -3.05 -7.10 2.53
C TYR A 302 -3.39 -8.40 1.79
N LEU A 303 -2.65 -9.49 2.00
CA LEU A 303 -2.93 -10.78 1.36
C LEU A 303 -4.33 -11.30 1.70
N GLN A 304 -4.79 -11.10 2.94
CA GLN A 304 -6.14 -11.48 3.34
C GLN A 304 -7.24 -10.69 2.60
N LEU A 305 -6.94 -9.54 1.98
CA LEU A 305 -7.92 -8.85 1.13
C LEU A 305 -8.29 -9.70 -0.09
N ILE A 306 -7.33 -10.43 -0.68
CA ILE A 306 -7.63 -11.40 -1.76
C ILE A 306 -8.56 -12.50 -1.26
N LEU A 307 -8.40 -12.94 -0.01
CA LEU A 307 -9.28 -13.96 0.58
C LEU A 307 -10.73 -13.46 0.61
N VAL A 308 -10.96 -12.19 0.97
CA VAL A 308 -12.29 -11.58 1.07
C VAL A 308 -12.87 -11.17 -0.29
N THR A 309 -12.08 -10.50 -1.11
CA THR A 309 -12.57 -9.90 -2.36
C THR A 309 -12.48 -10.86 -3.55
N GLY A 310 -11.85 -12.02 -3.38
CA GLY A 310 -11.40 -12.90 -4.44
C GLY A 310 -10.12 -12.42 -5.14
N PRO A 311 -9.48 -13.28 -5.96
CA PRO A 311 -8.21 -12.99 -6.65
C PRO A 311 -8.41 -12.13 -7.91
N LYS A 312 -9.09 -11.00 -7.75
CA LYS A 312 -9.32 -10.04 -8.83
C LYS A 312 -8.03 -9.34 -9.22
N LEU A 313 -7.88 -8.98 -10.50
CA LEU A 313 -6.61 -8.50 -11.03
C LEU A 313 -6.06 -7.30 -10.27
N ASN A 314 -6.88 -6.27 -9.99
CA ASN A 314 -6.37 -5.07 -9.31
C ASN A 314 -6.02 -5.36 -7.85
N CYS A 315 -6.81 -6.16 -7.14
CA CYS A 315 -6.49 -6.61 -5.78
C CYS A 315 -5.20 -7.44 -5.74
N VAL A 316 -5.00 -8.34 -6.69
CA VAL A 316 -3.74 -9.11 -6.83
C VAL A 316 -2.56 -8.17 -7.09
N LEU A 317 -2.69 -7.20 -7.99
CA LEU A 317 -1.65 -6.22 -8.27
C LEU A 317 -1.33 -5.35 -7.03
N LEU A 318 -2.35 -4.92 -6.27
CA LEU A 318 -2.20 -4.21 -5.00
C LEU A 318 -1.36 -5.03 -4.01
N VAL A 319 -1.72 -6.30 -3.78
CA VAL A 319 -0.98 -7.18 -2.87
C VAL A 319 0.44 -7.45 -3.36
N MET A 320 0.62 -7.65 -4.68
CA MET A 320 1.94 -7.81 -5.28
C MET A 320 2.82 -6.57 -5.06
N PHE A 321 2.28 -5.37 -5.22
CA PHE A 321 3.01 -4.14 -4.92
C PHE A 321 3.48 -4.10 -3.46
N VAL A 322 2.58 -4.40 -2.52
CA VAL A 322 2.91 -4.45 -1.08
C VAL A 322 4.02 -5.48 -0.82
N PHE A 323 3.85 -6.69 -1.34
CA PHE A 323 4.80 -7.79 -1.18
C PHE A 323 6.19 -7.40 -1.70
N LEU A 324 6.28 -6.90 -2.94
CA LEU A 324 7.55 -6.53 -3.56
C LEU A 324 8.24 -5.39 -2.79
N ASN A 325 7.50 -4.31 -2.50
CA ASN A 325 8.05 -3.13 -1.84
C ASN A 325 8.60 -3.46 -0.45
N LEU A 326 7.85 -4.23 0.34
CA LEU A 326 8.24 -4.61 1.69
C LEU A 326 9.36 -5.66 1.70
N THR A 327 9.33 -6.63 0.78
CA THR A 327 10.37 -7.65 0.66
C THR A 327 11.72 -7.02 0.35
N VAL A 328 11.78 -6.13 -0.66
CA VAL A 328 13.00 -5.39 -1.00
C VAL A 328 13.50 -4.58 0.21
N THR A 329 12.60 -3.89 0.89
CA THR A 329 12.96 -3.06 2.05
C THR A 329 13.47 -3.92 3.20
N ALA A 330 12.90 -5.10 3.41
CA ALA A 330 13.36 -6.07 4.39
C ALA A 330 14.75 -6.60 4.06
N THR A 331 14.99 -7.02 2.81
CA THR A 331 16.30 -7.53 2.38
C THR A 331 17.40 -6.48 2.56
N LYS A 332 17.13 -5.21 2.19
CA LYS A 332 18.08 -4.11 2.43
C LYS A 332 18.36 -3.91 3.92
N THR A 333 17.32 -3.99 4.74
CA THR A 333 17.45 -3.85 6.19
C THR A 333 18.25 -5.00 6.81
N HIS A 334 18.01 -6.22 6.37
CA HIS A 334 18.72 -7.42 6.78
C HIS A 334 20.23 -7.34 6.44
N ARG A 335 20.56 -7.05 5.18
CA ARG A 335 21.96 -6.86 4.74
C ARG A 335 22.67 -5.77 5.54
N TRP A 336 21.96 -4.68 5.84
CA TRP A 336 22.52 -3.63 6.67
C TRP A 336 22.81 -4.10 8.09
N TYR A 337 21.93 -4.90 8.71
CA TYR A 337 22.17 -5.46 10.04
C TYR A 337 23.41 -6.37 10.04
N GLN A 338 23.53 -7.26 9.06
CA GLN A 338 24.68 -8.14 8.88
C GLN A 338 26.00 -7.36 8.71
N ALA A 339 25.99 -6.28 7.92
CA ALA A 339 27.17 -5.45 7.71
C ALA A 339 27.52 -4.57 8.92
N LYS A 340 26.51 -4.18 9.72
CA LYS A 340 26.68 -3.23 10.82
C LYS A 340 27.09 -3.90 12.13
N PHE A 341 26.56 -5.08 12.42
CA PHE A 341 26.75 -5.77 13.69
C PHE A 341 27.42 -7.12 13.46
N LYS A 342 28.59 -7.32 14.09
CA LYS A 342 29.31 -8.60 14.02
C LYS A 342 28.56 -9.70 14.77
N GLU A 343 27.81 -9.32 15.81
CA GLU A 343 27.03 -10.20 16.68
C GLU A 343 25.62 -10.49 16.13
N TYR A 344 25.33 -10.12 14.88
CA TYR A 344 24.01 -10.35 14.29
C TYR A 344 23.72 -11.84 14.11
N PRO A 345 22.56 -12.36 14.57
CA PRO A 345 22.27 -13.79 14.44
C PRO A 345 22.23 -14.26 12.98
N PRO A 346 23.07 -15.24 12.58
CA PRO A 346 23.20 -15.65 11.18
C PRO A 346 21.99 -16.42 10.66
N GLU A 347 21.24 -17.07 11.56
CA GLU A 347 20.04 -17.87 11.23
C GLU A 347 18.84 -17.01 10.81
N ARG A 348 18.84 -15.71 11.18
CA ARG A 348 17.72 -14.82 10.88
C ARG A 348 17.54 -14.63 9.39
N LYS A 349 16.29 -14.63 8.95
CA LYS A 349 15.87 -14.29 7.59
C LYS A 349 15.40 -12.84 7.50
N ALA A 350 15.25 -12.30 6.31
CA ALA A 350 14.85 -10.91 6.11
C ALA A 350 13.38 -10.69 6.48
N VAL A 351 12.45 -11.48 5.92
CA VAL A 351 11.01 -11.30 6.09
C VAL A 351 10.19 -12.58 5.95
N ILE A 352 10.59 -13.56 5.13
CA ILE A 352 9.87 -14.83 4.99
C ILE A 352 10.59 -15.90 5.79
N PRO A 353 9.95 -16.52 6.80
CA PRO A 353 10.56 -17.60 7.57
C PRO A 353 11.10 -18.69 6.66
N TYR A 354 12.30 -19.18 6.95
CA TYR A 354 12.95 -20.29 6.26
C TYR A 354 13.29 -20.09 4.77
N ILE A 355 12.82 -19.03 4.12
CA ILE A 355 13.04 -18.76 2.70
C ILE A 355 13.93 -17.53 2.50
N LEU A 356 13.53 -16.37 3.02
CA LEU A 356 14.12 -15.07 2.64
C LEU A 356 14.31 -14.10 3.79
#